data_AF-A0A7S4A0I2-F1
#
_entry.id   AF-A0A7S4A0I2-F1
#
_cell.length_a   1.000
_cell.length_b   1.000
_cell.length_c   1.000
_cell.angle_alpha   90.00
_cell.angle_beta   90.00
_cell.angle_gamma   90.00
#
_symmetry.space_group_name_H-M   'P 1'
#
loop_
_entity.id
_entity.type
_entity.pdbx_description
1 polymer ?
#
loop_
_entity_poly.entity_id
_entity_poly.type
_entity_poly.pdbx_seq_one_letter_code
_entity_poly.pdbx_strand_id
1 'polypeptide(L)'
;TAAESTYGHISTWDTSGVTDMSGLICTSGRCLYENPAAEFFNDDIGAWDTSGVTSMEALFKGASAFNRDIGGWSVVAVRSMEDMFNRAYSFNQDIGAWDTSGVT
;
A
#
# COMPACT_ATOMS: atom_id res chain seq x y z
N THR A 1 6.73 11.83 -14.63
CA THR A 1 7.60 10.85 -15.37
C THR A 1 6.87 10.29 -16.60
N ALA A 2 7.48 9.43 -17.43
CA ALA A 2 6.79 8.80 -18.57
C ALA A 2 5.56 7.95 -18.16
N ALA A 3 5.60 7.37 -16.95
CA ALA A 3 4.45 6.68 -16.37
C ALA A 3 3.32 7.67 -16.05
N GLU A 4 3.64 8.80 -15.42
CA GLU A 4 2.67 9.84 -15.07
C GLU A 4 2.00 10.48 -16.28
N SER A 5 2.71 10.65 -17.41
CA SER A 5 2.09 11.11 -18.66
C SER A 5 1.16 10.09 -19.30
N THR A 6 1.34 8.80 -19.00
CA THR A 6 0.58 7.70 -19.59
C THR A 6 -0.63 7.32 -18.73
N TYR A 7 -0.45 7.30 -17.41
CA TYR A 7 -1.42 6.76 -16.45
C TYR A 7 -1.95 7.81 -15.46
N GLY A 8 -1.49 9.06 -15.56
CA GLY A 8 -1.75 10.08 -14.55
C GLY A 8 -0.92 9.88 -13.28
N HIS A 9 -1.01 10.84 -12.37
CA HIS A 9 -0.38 10.75 -11.06
C HIS A 9 -1.03 9.62 -10.25
N ILE A 10 -0.22 8.89 -9.47
CA ILE A 10 -0.67 7.69 -8.75
C ILE A 10 -1.82 7.97 -7.76
N SER A 11 -1.89 9.20 -7.26
CA SER A 11 -2.97 9.68 -6.37
C SER A 11 -4.34 9.77 -7.04
N THR A 12 -4.42 9.68 -8.38
CA THR A 12 -5.68 9.80 -9.13
C THR A 12 -6.12 8.49 -9.77
N TRP A 13 -5.44 7.39 -9.48
CA TRP A 13 -5.80 6.08 -10.04
C TRP A 13 -7.12 5.58 -9.46
N ASP A 14 -7.97 5.03 -10.32
CA ASP A 14 -9.17 4.30 -9.90
C ASP A 14 -8.76 2.88 -9.45
N THR A 15 -8.79 2.64 -8.13
CA THR A 15 -8.46 1.35 -7.52
C THR A 15 -9.69 0.53 -7.13
N SER A 16 -10.91 0.97 -7.46
CA SER A 16 -12.15 0.32 -7.03
C SER A 16 -12.29 -1.14 -7.49
N GLY A 17 -11.60 -1.51 -8.57
CA GLY A 17 -11.54 -2.88 -9.08
C GLY A 17 -10.38 -3.74 -8.55
N VAL A 18 -9.51 -3.21 -7.69
CA VAL A 18 -8.33 -3.92 -7.20
C VAL A 18 -8.68 -4.83 -6.03
N THR A 19 -8.41 -6.12 -6.15
CA THR A 19 -8.65 -7.12 -5.10
C THR A 19 -7.39 -7.57 -4.38
N ASP A 20 -6.22 -7.34 -4.96
CA ASP A 20 -4.92 -7.75 -4.43
C ASP A 20 -3.92 -6.60 -4.58
N MET A 21 -3.41 -6.11 -3.46
CA MET A 21 -2.39 -5.06 -3.37
C MET A 21 -1.05 -5.60 -2.90
N SER A 22 -0.86 -6.92 -2.91
CA SER A 22 0.35 -7.54 -2.37
C SER A 22 1.60 -7.09 -3.13
N GLY A 23 2.60 -6.61 -2.40
CA GLY A 23 3.91 -6.26 -2.94
C GLY A 23 3.93 -5.11 -3.97
N LEU A 24 2.89 -4.27 -4.05
CA LEU A 24 2.87 -3.15 -5.01
C LEU A 24 3.99 -2.13 -4.75
N ILE A 25 4.33 -1.87 -3.48
CA ILE A 25 5.32 -0.87 -3.04
C ILE A 25 6.32 -1.54 -2.09
N CYS A 26 7.09 -2.52 -2.59
CA CYS A 26 8.07 -3.23 -1.75
C CYS A 26 9.47 -3.33 -2.37
N THR A 27 10.48 -3.45 -1.50
CA THR A 27 11.90 -3.42 -1.87
C THR A 27 12.60 -4.77 -1.77
N SER A 28 12.02 -5.79 -1.11
CA SER A 28 12.68 -7.11 -0.95
C SER A 28 11.71 -8.27 -0.64
N GLY A 29 12.12 -9.50 -0.99
CA GLY A 29 11.42 -10.74 -0.62
C GLY A 29 10.26 -11.08 -1.54
N ARG A 30 9.01 -10.89 -1.07
CA ARG A 30 7.73 -11.27 -1.74
C ARG A 30 7.38 -10.44 -3.00
N CYS A 31 8.21 -9.46 -3.36
CA CYS A 31 8.04 -8.69 -4.59
C CYS A 31 8.50 -9.50 -5.81
N LEU A 32 7.73 -9.44 -6.91
CA LEU A 32 8.07 -10.14 -8.16
C LEU A 32 9.43 -9.69 -8.74
N TYR A 33 9.88 -8.46 -8.41
CA TYR A 33 11.17 -7.87 -8.80
C TYR A 33 11.68 -6.90 -7.73
N GLU A 34 12.99 -6.74 -7.59
CA GLU A 34 13.58 -5.70 -6.73
C GLU A 34 13.26 -4.31 -7.29
N ASN A 35 12.47 -3.52 -6.55
CA ASN A 35 12.18 -2.12 -6.89
C ASN A 35 12.84 -1.19 -5.85
N PRO A 36 14.11 -0.77 -6.05
CA PRO A 36 14.78 0.12 -5.12
C PRO A 36 14.10 1.51 -5.04
N ALA A 37 13.34 1.91 -6.07
CA ALA A 37 12.59 3.17 -6.01
C ALA A 37 11.46 3.14 -4.96
N ALA A 38 10.96 1.95 -4.59
CA ALA A 38 9.97 1.81 -3.53
C ALA A 38 10.51 2.21 -2.15
N GLU A 39 11.84 2.18 -1.93
CA GLU A 39 12.46 2.65 -0.69
C GLU A 39 12.11 4.13 -0.41
N PHE A 40 12.07 4.93 -1.47
CA PHE A 40 11.84 6.37 -1.43
C PHE A 40 10.37 6.75 -1.70
N PHE A 41 9.49 5.77 -1.86
CA PHE A 41 8.09 6.03 -2.16
C PHE A 41 7.40 6.76 -1.00
N ASN A 42 6.79 7.91 -1.29
CA ASN A 42 6.04 8.71 -0.31
C ASN A 42 4.97 9.58 -1.00
N ASP A 43 4.47 9.15 -2.17
CA ASP A 43 3.39 9.83 -2.87
C ASP A 43 2.05 9.58 -2.19
N ASP A 44 1.17 10.57 -2.23
CA ASP A 44 -0.15 10.49 -1.61
C ASP A 44 -1.04 9.45 -2.31
N ILE A 45 -1.50 8.48 -1.53
CA ILE A 45 -2.38 7.38 -1.93
C ILE A 45 -3.56 7.24 -0.96
N GLY A 46 -3.81 8.23 -0.11
CA GLY A 46 -4.90 8.21 0.86
C GLY A 46 -6.29 8.15 0.19
N ALA A 47 -6.38 8.58 -1.06
CA ALA A 47 -7.61 8.59 -1.85
C ALA A 47 -7.94 7.26 -2.56
N TRP A 48 -7.08 6.24 -2.46
CA TRP A 48 -7.36 4.93 -3.04
C TRP A 48 -8.58 4.27 -2.39
N ASP A 49 -9.45 3.71 -3.23
CA ASP A 49 -10.51 2.81 -2.79
C ASP A 49 -9.91 1.43 -2.50
N THR A 50 -9.91 1.04 -1.23
CA THR A 50 -9.45 -0.28 -0.76
C THR A 50 -10.58 -1.20 -0.34
N SER A 51 -11.84 -0.81 -0.54
CA SER A 51 -13.02 -1.53 -0.01
C SER A 51 -13.17 -2.94 -0.57
N GLY A 52 -12.68 -3.19 -1.78
CA GLY A 52 -12.66 -4.50 -2.44
C GLY A 52 -11.37 -5.33 -2.23
N VAL A 53 -10.37 -4.80 -1.53
CA VAL A 53 -9.06 -5.43 -1.39
C VAL A 53 -9.13 -6.56 -0.38
N THR A 54 -8.61 -7.73 -0.78
CA THR A 54 -8.59 -8.96 0.03
C THR A 54 -7.20 -9.33 0.55
N SER A 55 -6.14 -8.82 -0.09
CA SER A 55 -4.75 -9.02 0.33
C SER A 55 -3.94 -7.72 0.26
N MET A 56 -3.21 -7.41 1.32
CA MET A 56 -2.26 -6.30 1.42
C MET A 56 -0.87 -6.79 1.86
N GLU A 57 -0.53 -8.05 1.54
CA GLU A 57 0.75 -8.65 1.94
C GLU A 57 1.94 -7.85 1.44
N ALA A 58 2.85 -7.51 2.33
CA ALA A 58 4.08 -6.79 2.00
C ALA A 58 3.87 -5.50 1.19
N LEU A 59 2.68 -4.87 1.21
CA LEU A 59 2.35 -3.72 0.38
C LEU A 59 3.38 -2.58 0.53
N PHE A 60 3.87 -2.32 1.75
CA PHE A 60 4.91 -1.31 2.03
C PHE A 60 6.21 -1.92 2.55
N LYS A 61 6.49 -3.20 2.28
CA LYS A 61 7.66 -3.88 2.84
C LYS A 61 8.96 -3.23 2.34
N GLY A 62 9.65 -2.56 3.25
CA GLY A 62 10.88 -1.83 3.00
C GLY A 62 10.72 -0.49 2.28
N ALA A 63 9.50 0.03 2.16
CA ALA A 63 9.25 1.42 1.77
C ALA A 63 9.63 2.36 2.93
N SER A 64 10.93 2.55 3.13
CA SER A 64 11.49 3.16 4.34
C SER A 64 11.08 4.62 4.54
N ALA A 65 10.82 5.34 3.45
CA ALA A 65 10.40 6.75 3.45
C ALA A 65 8.88 6.96 3.53
N PHE A 66 8.06 5.90 3.40
CA PHE A 66 6.61 6.04 3.32
C PHE A 66 6.02 6.51 4.64
N ASN A 67 5.31 7.64 4.61
CA ASN A 67 4.61 8.22 5.76
C ASN A 67 3.46 9.13 5.30
N ARG A 68 2.59 8.61 4.43
CA ARG A 68 1.35 9.29 3.98
C ARG A 68 0.15 8.75 4.73
N ASP A 69 -0.82 9.62 4.97
CA ASP A 69 -2.06 9.26 5.67
C ASP A 69 -2.86 8.26 4.84
N ILE A 70 -3.13 7.11 5.45
CA ILE A 70 -3.96 6.02 4.93
C ILE A 70 -5.00 5.58 5.97
N GLY A 71 -5.24 6.39 7.00
CA GLY A 71 -6.22 6.08 8.05
C GLY A 71 -7.65 5.95 7.53
N GLY A 72 -7.94 6.58 6.38
CA GLY A 72 -9.24 6.50 5.70
C GLY A 72 -9.48 5.23 4.88
N TRP A 73 -8.49 4.35 4.72
CA TRP A 73 -8.67 3.11 3.97
C TRP A 73 -9.66 2.15 4.64
N SER A 74 -10.50 1.50 3.84
CA SER A 74 -11.37 0.43 4.29
C SER A 74 -10.64 -0.90 4.16
N VAL A 75 -10.40 -1.58 5.28
CA VAL A 75 -9.69 -2.88 5.31
C VAL A 75 -10.58 -4.05 5.73
N VAL A 76 -11.90 -3.85 5.79
CA VAL A 76 -12.88 -4.87 6.27
C VAL A 76 -12.89 -6.16 5.44
N ALA A 77 -12.52 -6.09 4.16
CA ALA A 77 -12.45 -7.24 3.26
C ALA A 77 -11.08 -7.95 3.28
N VAL A 78 -10.06 -7.33 3.89
CA VAL A 78 -8.68 -7.83 3.90
C VAL A 78 -8.57 -9.06 4.79
N ARG A 79 -7.93 -10.10 4.26
CA ARG A 79 -7.67 -11.37 4.95
C ARG A 79 -6.22 -11.52 5.37
N SER A 80 -5.29 -10.91 4.64
CA SER A 80 -3.86 -10.97 4.92
C SER A 80 -3.21 -9.60 4.84
N MET A 81 -2.42 -9.27 5.87
CA MET A 81 -1.58 -8.08 5.97
C MET A 81 -0.12 -8.46 6.29
N GLU A 82 0.26 -9.70 5.97
CA GLU A 82 1.55 -10.26 6.35
C GLU A 82 2.70 -9.40 5.81
N ASP A 83 3.61 -8.97 6.68
CA ASP A 83 4.74 -8.07 6.37
C ASP A 83 4.37 -6.67 5.83
N MET A 84 3.11 -6.23 5.87
CA MET A 84 2.66 -4.98 5.23
C MET A 84 3.57 -3.77 5.50
N PHE A 85 3.95 -3.54 6.77
CA PHE A 85 4.85 -2.43 7.18
C PHE A 85 6.24 -2.91 7.62
N ASN A 86 6.64 -4.14 7.29
CA ASN A 86 7.97 -4.62 7.65
C ASN A 86 9.03 -3.71 7.01
N ARG A 87 9.90 -3.09 7.83
CA ARG A 87 10.92 -2.11 7.40
C ARG A 87 10.39 -0.79 6.79
N ALA A 88 9.11 -0.45 6.99
CA ALA A 88 8.57 0.88 6.68
C ALA A 88 8.90 1.89 7.80
N TYR A 89 10.18 2.22 7.98
CA TYR A 89 10.68 2.88 9.20
C TYR A 89 10.08 4.25 9.50
N SER A 90 9.69 5.01 8.47
CA SER A 90 9.12 6.35 8.65
C SER A 90 7.62 6.35 8.94
N PHE A 91 6.94 5.21 8.80
CA PHE A 91 5.49 5.15 8.91
C PHE A 91 5.04 5.40 10.36
N ASN A 92 4.26 6.46 10.56
CA ASN A 92 3.73 6.87 11.85
C ASN A 92 2.39 7.60 11.69
N GLN A 93 1.46 7.01 10.94
CA GLN A 93 0.11 7.54 10.74
C GLN A 93 -0.90 6.79 11.59
N ASP A 94 -2.01 7.47 11.93
CA ASP A 94 -3.09 6.84 12.69
C ASP A 94 -3.88 5.86 11.80
N ILE A 95 -3.88 4.60 12.22
CA ILE A 95 -4.64 3.51 11.60
C ILE A 95 -5.52 2.80 12.63
N GLY A 96 -5.78 3.45 13.78
CA GLY A 96 -6.59 2.88 14.86
C GLY A 96 -8.07 2.66 14.50
N ALA A 97 -8.54 3.30 13.42
CA ALA A 97 -9.90 3.14 12.92
C ALA A 97 -10.09 1.90 12.02
N TRP A 98 -9.01 1.20 11.66
CA TRP A 98 -9.09 0.04 10.80
C TRP A 98 -9.76 -1.15 11.50
N ASP A 99 -10.82 -1.68 10.88
CA ASP A 99 -11.43 -2.95 11.31
C ASP A 99 -10.63 -4.13 10.76
N THR A 100 -9.75 -4.69 11.60
CA THR A 100 -8.90 -5.83 11.28
C THR A 100 -9.49 -7.17 11.73
N SER A 101 -10.76 -7.21 12.14
CA SER A 101 -11.41 -8.44 12.61
C SER A 101 -11.46 -9.56 11.57
N GLY A 102 -11.30 -9.22 10.29
CA GLY A 102 -11.27 -10.15 9.17
C GLY A 102 -9.91 -10.77 8.85
N VAL A 103 -8.81 -10.28 9.45
CA VAL A 103 -7.44 -10.74 9.20
C VAL A 103 -7.19 -12.07 9.92
N THR A 104 -6.55 -13.03 9.25
CA THR A 104 -6.32 -14.41 9.74
C THR A 104 -4.87 -14.83 9.69
#